data_AF-J0L938-F1
#
_entry.id   AF-J0L938-F1
#
_cell.length_a   1.000
_cell.length_b   1.000
_cell.length_c   1.000
_cell.angle_alpha   90.00
_cell.angle_beta   90.00
_cell.angle_gamma   90.00
#
_symmetry.space_group_name_H-M   'P 1'
#
loop_
_entity.id
_entity.type
_entity.pdbx_description
1 polymer ?
#
loop_
_entity_poly.entity_id
_entity_poly.type
_entity_poly.pdbx_seq_one_letter_code
_entity_poly.pdbx_strand_id
1 'polypeptide(L)'
;MTSQEFTKYVEKTISTNNEECVAFDKIASILDRQPTLAIAKNLIKAIEKNNSCLFTSYQFTKKQNELDTKKKEMQKQKAHLLALKEEFNIMKEREVLEWSRSDSPVRMYLREMGQTELLTREDERKLAKQIEAGEDVILDAISSVPYLIDFILDYKDPLINRERRVKELFRSFEEEDGESSNNNSNENDSETEEEKPKKVVRKTSVKNREKTVIESFKALEKAKKDWLKSLEKEPPAEDFSDPAFILY
;
A
#
# COMPACT_ATOMS: atom_id res chain seq x y z
N MET A 1 -34.35 5.04 18.89
CA MET A 1 -35.43 5.42 17.92
C MET A 1 -36.83 5.34 18.54
N THR A 2 -37.79 6.13 18.06
CA THR A 2 -39.22 5.94 18.40
C THR A 2 -39.77 4.67 17.74
N SER A 3 -40.83 4.07 18.31
CA SER A 3 -41.40 2.80 17.80
C SER A 3 -41.90 2.88 16.36
N GLN A 4 -42.31 4.07 15.90
CA GLN A 4 -42.79 4.33 14.53
C GLN A 4 -41.65 4.47 13.51
N GLU A 5 -40.49 4.98 13.93
CA GLU A 5 -39.30 5.06 13.09
C GLU A 5 -38.73 3.66 12.81
N PHE A 6 -38.75 2.79 13.82
CA PHE A 6 -38.32 1.40 13.69
C PHE A 6 -39.19 0.62 12.70
N THR A 7 -40.52 0.76 12.77
CA THR A 7 -41.43 0.09 11.82
C THR A 7 -41.19 0.53 10.37
N LYS A 8 -40.97 1.84 10.14
CA LYS A 8 -40.64 2.37 8.82
C LYS A 8 -39.28 1.88 8.31
N TYR A 9 -38.29 1.78 9.20
CA TYR A 9 -36.97 1.27 8.86
C TYR A 9 -37.04 -0.20 8.45
N VAL A 10 -37.76 -1.03 9.21
CA VAL A 10 -37.91 -2.45 8.89
C VAL A 10 -38.61 -2.62 7.54
N GLU A 11 -39.72 -1.92 7.30
CA GLU A 11 -40.41 -1.95 6.01
C GLU A 11 -39.49 -1.53 4.85
N LYS A 12 -38.61 -0.54 5.08
CA LYS A 12 -37.60 -0.13 4.10
C LYS A 12 -36.56 -1.23 3.86
N THR A 13 -36.01 -1.84 4.91
CA THR A 13 -34.99 -2.90 4.75
C THR A 13 -35.52 -4.18 4.12
N ILE A 14 -36.78 -4.52 4.38
CA ILE A 14 -37.44 -5.68 3.79
C ILE A 14 -37.76 -5.39 2.31
N SER A 15 -38.28 -4.20 2.00
CA SER A 15 -38.59 -3.82 0.60
C SER A 15 -37.35 -3.65 -0.28
N THR A 16 -36.20 -3.29 0.28
CA THR A 16 -34.93 -3.23 -0.47
C THR A 16 -34.32 -4.61 -0.75
N ASN A 17 -34.62 -5.62 0.06
CA ASN A 17 -34.04 -6.96 -0.02
C ASN A 17 -35.08 -8.02 -0.44
N ASN A 18 -35.99 -7.69 -1.36
CA ASN A 18 -37.14 -8.54 -1.73
C ASN A 18 -36.81 -10.00 -2.14
N GLU A 19 -35.54 -10.35 -2.34
CA GLU A 19 -35.10 -11.71 -2.69
C GLU A 19 -34.03 -12.29 -1.72
N GLU A 20 -33.45 -11.48 -0.84
CA GLU A 20 -32.38 -11.89 0.07
C GLU A 20 -32.86 -12.00 1.51
N CYS A 21 -32.59 -13.16 2.11
CA CYS A 21 -32.93 -13.40 3.50
C CYS A 21 -32.10 -12.49 4.43
N VAL A 22 -32.75 -11.83 5.38
CA VAL A 22 -32.11 -10.85 6.27
C VAL A 22 -31.64 -11.54 7.55
N ALA A 23 -30.40 -11.24 7.99
CA ALA A 23 -29.87 -11.73 9.26
C ALA A 23 -30.49 -10.96 10.45
N PHE A 24 -30.82 -11.69 11.52
CA PHE A 24 -31.41 -11.11 12.74
C PHE A 24 -30.57 -9.96 13.32
N ASP A 25 -29.24 -10.08 13.27
CA ASP A 25 -28.30 -9.10 13.83
C ASP A 25 -28.42 -7.72 13.19
N LYS A 26 -28.74 -7.64 11.89
CA LYS A 26 -28.93 -6.37 11.17
C LYS A 26 -30.15 -5.60 11.65
N ILE A 27 -31.17 -6.31 12.14
CA ILE A 27 -32.38 -5.71 12.71
C ILE A 27 -32.17 -5.42 14.20
N ALA A 28 -31.44 -6.30 14.90
CA ALA A 28 -31.17 -6.19 16.33
C ALA A 28 -30.20 -5.04 16.67
N SER A 29 -29.21 -4.75 15.82
CA SER A 29 -28.22 -3.68 16.05
C SER A 29 -28.81 -2.27 16.09
N ILE A 30 -30.06 -2.11 15.67
CA ILE A 30 -30.77 -0.83 15.57
C ILE A 30 -31.69 -0.61 16.78
N LEU A 31 -31.90 -1.64 17.58
CA LEU A 31 -32.73 -1.60 18.78
C LEU A 31 -31.89 -1.16 19.98
N ASP A 32 -32.04 0.10 20.39
CA ASP A 32 -31.40 0.64 21.62
C ASP A 32 -32.00 0.03 22.92
N ARG A 33 -33.16 -0.62 22.83
CA ARG A 33 -33.92 -1.20 23.95
C ARG A 33 -34.53 -2.55 23.55
N GLN A 34 -34.83 -3.39 24.54
CA GLN A 34 -35.50 -4.67 24.30
C GLN A 34 -36.80 -4.51 23.50
N PRO A 35 -37.04 -5.34 22.48
CA PRO A 35 -38.23 -5.23 21.64
C PRO A 35 -39.49 -5.57 22.44
N THR A 36 -40.52 -4.74 22.31
CA THR A 36 -41.84 -5.02 22.87
C THR A 36 -42.61 -6.00 21.99
N LEU A 37 -43.54 -6.76 22.59
CA LEU A 37 -44.35 -7.77 21.89
C LEU A 37 -45.12 -7.21 20.67
N ALA A 38 -45.49 -5.93 20.70
CA ALA A 38 -46.16 -5.27 19.58
C ALA A 38 -45.23 -5.07 18.37
N ILE A 39 -43.96 -4.75 18.62
CA ILE A 39 -42.94 -4.58 17.57
C ILE A 39 -42.68 -5.93 16.89
N ALA A 40 -42.52 -7.00 17.67
CA ALA A 40 -42.32 -8.35 17.13
C ALA A 40 -43.50 -8.83 16.25
N LYS A 41 -44.75 -8.57 16.66
CA LYS A 41 -45.93 -8.90 15.85
C LYS A 41 -46.00 -8.13 14.54
N ASN A 42 -45.56 -6.88 14.54
CA ASN A 42 -45.50 -6.06 13.33
C ASN A 42 -44.38 -6.52 12.38
N LEU A 43 -43.24 -6.96 12.93
CA LEU A 43 -42.14 -7.55 12.15
C LEU A 43 -42.62 -8.81 11.41
N ILE A 44 -43.29 -9.74 12.10
CA ILE A 44 -43.80 -10.97 11.49
C ILE A 44 -44.77 -10.66 10.35
N LYS A 45 -45.70 -9.72 10.56
CA LYS A 45 -46.64 -9.28 9.51
C LYS A 45 -45.95 -8.63 8.30
N ALA A 46 -44.86 -7.89 8.52
CA ALA A 46 -44.09 -7.27 7.43
C ALA A 46 -43.31 -8.32 6.62
N ILE A 47 -42.80 -9.35 7.29
CA ILE A 47 -42.09 -10.48 6.68
C ILE A 47 -43.05 -11.32 5.82
N GLU A 48 -44.23 -11.65 6.35
CA GLU A 48 -45.29 -12.41 5.65
C GLU A 48 -45.79 -11.68 4.39
N LYS A 49 -45.94 -10.36 4.44
CA LYS A 49 -46.39 -9.56 3.29
C LYS A 49 -45.42 -9.55 2.11
N ASN A 50 -44.12 -9.60 2.40
CA ASN A 50 -43.06 -9.48 1.37
C ASN A 50 -42.39 -10.82 1.05
N ASN A 51 -42.86 -11.93 1.63
CA ASN A 51 -42.31 -13.28 1.46
C ASN A 51 -40.79 -13.35 1.70
N SER A 52 -40.30 -12.54 2.63
CA SER A 52 -38.88 -12.49 3.00
C SER A 52 -38.59 -13.53 4.08
N CYS A 53 -37.36 -14.05 4.14
CA CYS A 53 -36.95 -15.03 5.15
C CYS A 53 -35.97 -14.38 6.14
N LEU A 54 -36.09 -14.70 7.43
CA LEU A 54 -35.18 -14.23 8.46
C LEU A 54 -34.26 -15.36 8.91
N PHE A 55 -32.94 -15.13 8.93
CA PHE A 55 -31.98 -16.10 9.41
C PHE A 55 -31.38 -15.71 10.75
N THR A 56 -31.21 -16.71 11.62
CA THR A 56 -30.28 -16.62 12.74
C THR A 56 -28.85 -16.53 12.20
N SER A 57 -27.95 -15.90 12.93
CA SER A 57 -26.53 -15.73 12.57
C SER A 57 -25.89 -17.06 12.15
N TYR A 58 -26.18 -18.15 12.85
CA TYR A 58 -25.74 -19.50 12.49
C TYR A 58 -26.20 -19.97 11.10
N GLN A 59 -27.49 -19.78 10.77
CA GLN A 59 -28.06 -20.20 9.48
C GLN A 59 -27.52 -19.35 8.32
N PHE A 60 -27.31 -18.06 8.55
CA PHE A 60 -26.73 -17.15 7.58
C PHE A 60 -25.28 -17.55 7.25
N THR A 61 -24.45 -17.78 8.27
CA THR A 61 -23.06 -18.23 8.09
C THR A 61 -22.99 -19.58 7.37
N LYS A 62 -23.85 -20.55 7.73
CA LYS A 62 -23.91 -21.84 7.04
C LYS A 62 -24.21 -21.68 5.54
N LYS A 63 -25.18 -20.83 5.19
CA LYS A 63 -25.55 -20.56 3.80
C LYS A 63 -24.44 -19.84 3.03
N GLN A 64 -23.75 -18.89 3.66
CA GLN A 64 -22.58 -18.21 3.05
C GLN A 64 -21.43 -19.18 2.82
N ASN A 65 -21.13 -20.05 3.79
CA ASN A 65 -20.10 -21.07 3.64
C ASN A 65 -20.42 -22.03 2.48
N GLU A 66 -21.67 -22.47 2.33
CA GLU A 66 -22.11 -23.30 1.19
C GLU A 66 -22.03 -22.58 -0.17
N LEU A 67 -22.26 -21.27 -0.21
CA LEU A 67 -22.10 -20.48 -1.43
C LEU A 67 -20.63 -20.32 -1.79
N ASP A 68 -19.77 -20.07 -0.80
CA ASP A 68 -18.34 -19.90 -1.00
C ASP A 68 -17.66 -21.20 -1.41
N THR A 69 -18.09 -22.36 -0.86
CA THR A 69 -17.60 -23.66 -1.32
C THR A 69 -17.99 -23.91 -2.78
N LYS A 70 -19.25 -23.66 -3.17
CA LYS A 70 -19.72 -23.80 -4.56
C LYS A 70 -18.98 -22.86 -5.53
N LYS A 71 -18.73 -21.61 -5.13
CA LYS A 71 -17.96 -20.66 -5.94
C LYS A 71 -16.52 -21.14 -6.15
N LYS A 72 -15.86 -21.62 -5.09
CA LYS A 72 -14.50 -22.17 -5.17
C LYS A 72 -14.44 -23.40 -6.09
N GLU A 73 -15.43 -24.29 -6.00
CA GLU A 73 -15.53 -25.46 -6.88
C GLU A 73 -15.70 -25.06 -8.35
N MET A 74 -16.61 -24.14 -8.65
CA MET A 74 -16.80 -23.60 -10.01
C MET A 74 -15.52 -22.95 -10.55
N GLN A 75 -14.82 -22.17 -9.72
CA GLN A 75 -13.58 -21.51 -10.12
C GLN A 75 -12.49 -22.54 -10.41
N LYS A 76 -12.37 -23.60 -9.60
CA LYS A 76 -11.45 -24.72 -9.83
C LYS A 76 -11.77 -25.46 -11.13
N GLN A 77 -13.06 -25.74 -11.39
CA GLN A 77 -13.50 -26.38 -12.64
C GLN A 77 -13.19 -25.50 -13.86
N LYS A 78 -13.44 -24.19 -13.77
CA LYS A 78 -13.14 -23.22 -14.84
C LYS A 78 -11.64 -23.14 -15.12
N ALA A 79 -10.80 -23.10 -14.08
CA ALA A 79 -9.35 -23.12 -14.21
C ALA A 79 -8.85 -24.43 -14.84
N HIS A 80 -9.40 -25.57 -14.44
CA HIS A 80 -9.08 -26.87 -15.02
C HIS A 80 -9.46 -26.96 -16.51
N LEU A 81 -10.64 -26.45 -16.88
CA LEU A 81 -11.08 -26.40 -18.27
C LEU A 81 -10.16 -25.48 -19.11
N LEU A 82 -9.78 -24.33 -18.56
CA LEU A 82 -8.84 -23.41 -19.20
C LEU A 82 -7.47 -24.08 -19.44
N ALA A 83 -6.93 -24.77 -18.43
CA ALA A 83 -5.65 -25.48 -18.53
C ALA A 83 -5.67 -26.56 -19.63
N LEU A 84 -6.72 -27.39 -19.66
CA LEU A 84 -6.92 -28.39 -20.73
C LEU A 84 -7.00 -27.72 -22.12
N LYS A 85 -7.69 -26.57 -22.22
CA LYS A 85 -7.81 -25.85 -23.48
C LYS A 85 -6.47 -25.29 -23.96
N GLU A 86 -5.59 -24.88 -23.04
CA GLU A 86 -4.23 -24.44 -23.37
C GLU A 86 -3.32 -25.59 -23.79
N GLU A 87 -3.45 -26.77 -23.16
CA GLU A 87 -2.67 -27.96 -23.51
C GLU A 87 -2.97 -28.48 -24.93
N PHE A 88 -4.23 -28.42 -25.39
CA PHE A 88 -4.63 -28.89 -26.73
C PHE A 88 -4.52 -27.81 -27.84
N ASN A 89 -3.82 -26.70 -27.58
CA ASN A 89 -3.69 -25.64 -28.58
C ASN A 89 -2.58 -25.98 -29.60
N ILE A 90 -2.96 -26.65 -30.70
CA ILE A 90 -2.10 -27.05 -31.83
C ILE A 90 -1.25 -25.87 -32.38
N MET A 91 -1.73 -24.63 -32.24
CA MET A 91 -1.00 -23.42 -32.65
C MET A 91 0.26 -23.18 -31.79
N LYS A 92 0.20 -23.47 -30.49
CA LYS A 92 1.31 -23.30 -29.54
C LYS A 92 2.42 -24.32 -29.80
N GLU A 93 2.05 -25.55 -30.17
CA GLU A 93 3.00 -26.62 -30.52
C GLU A 93 3.78 -26.30 -31.81
N ARG A 94 3.13 -25.61 -32.76
CA ARG A 94 3.76 -25.13 -34.00
C ARG A 94 4.75 -23.98 -33.76
N GLU A 95 4.45 -23.12 -32.79
CA GLU A 95 5.35 -22.05 -32.32
C GLU A 95 6.65 -22.63 -31.74
N VAL A 96 6.54 -23.69 -30.93
CA VAL A 96 7.68 -24.45 -30.37
C VAL A 96 8.56 -25.06 -31.47
N LEU A 97 7.95 -25.62 -32.51
CA LEU A 97 8.65 -26.21 -33.67
C LEU A 97 9.33 -25.17 -34.58
N GLU A 98 8.89 -23.91 -34.58
CA GLU A 98 9.60 -22.80 -35.22
C GLU A 98 10.73 -22.24 -34.34
N TRP A 99 10.59 -22.31 -33.00
CA TRP A 99 11.61 -21.84 -32.04
C TRP A 99 12.93 -22.63 -32.13
N SER A 100 12.88 -23.93 -32.42
CA SER A 100 14.07 -24.79 -32.53
C SER A 100 14.90 -24.56 -33.81
N ARG A 101 14.42 -23.78 -34.79
CA ARG A 101 15.11 -23.61 -36.09
C ARG A 101 16.07 -22.42 -36.14
N SER A 102 16.18 -21.63 -35.07
CA SER A 102 16.88 -20.34 -35.11
C SER A 102 17.75 -20.12 -33.88
N ASP A 103 19.01 -20.53 -33.96
CA ASP A 103 20.00 -20.45 -32.86
C ASP A 103 20.82 -19.14 -32.88
N SER A 104 20.26 -18.05 -33.44
CA SER A 104 20.95 -16.76 -33.45
C SER A 104 20.69 -16.01 -32.14
N PRO A 105 21.72 -15.59 -31.38
CA PRO A 105 21.56 -14.86 -30.13
C PRO A 105 20.75 -13.56 -30.26
N VAL A 106 20.89 -12.89 -31.41
CA VAL A 106 20.14 -11.65 -31.70
C VAL A 106 18.65 -11.96 -31.91
N ARG A 107 18.33 -13.03 -32.63
CA ARG A 107 16.94 -13.45 -32.85
C ARG A 107 16.31 -13.97 -31.55
N MET A 108 17.11 -14.58 -30.68
CA MET A 108 16.69 -14.95 -29.32
C MET A 108 16.31 -13.70 -28.51
N TYR A 109 17.16 -12.68 -28.47
CA TYR A 109 16.88 -11.43 -27.76
C TYR A 109 15.65 -10.68 -28.30
N LEU A 110 15.55 -10.48 -29.61
CA LEU A 110 14.42 -9.75 -30.21
C LEU A 110 13.08 -10.45 -29.96
N ARG A 111 13.09 -11.79 -29.90
CA ARG A 111 11.90 -12.58 -29.56
C ARG A 111 11.52 -12.39 -28.09
N GLU A 112 12.48 -12.48 -27.17
CA GLU A 112 12.25 -12.31 -25.73
C GLU A 112 11.76 -10.88 -25.40
N MET A 113 12.36 -9.88 -26.04
CA MET A 113 11.90 -8.49 -25.94
C MET A 113 10.51 -8.30 -26.57
N GLY A 114 10.22 -8.95 -27.69
CA GLY A 114 8.91 -8.86 -28.36
C GLY A 114 7.77 -9.56 -27.62
N GLN A 115 8.07 -10.48 -26.70
CA GLN A 115 7.08 -11.11 -25.81
C GLN A 115 6.65 -10.17 -24.67
N THR A 116 7.46 -9.16 -24.34
CA THR A 116 7.14 -8.20 -23.29
C THR A 116 6.24 -7.10 -23.86
N GLU A 117 5.01 -6.99 -23.35
CA GLU A 117 4.07 -5.95 -23.75
C GLU A 117 4.60 -4.56 -23.40
N LEU A 118 4.31 -3.57 -24.25
CA LEU A 118 4.65 -2.18 -23.96
C LEU A 118 3.79 -1.67 -22.81
N LEU A 119 4.41 -0.97 -21.85
CA LEU A 119 3.68 -0.36 -20.75
C LEU A 119 2.79 0.78 -21.26
N THR A 120 1.59 0.87 -20.73
CA THR A 120 0.75 2.06 -20.88
C THR A 120 1.19 3.15 -19.88
N ARG A 121 0.84 4.41 -20.13
CA ARG A 121 1.12 5.52 -19.20
C ARG A 121 0.58 5.28 -17.78
N GLU A 122 -0.52 4.54 -17.67
CA GLU A 122 -1.08 4.18 -16.36
C GLU A 122 -0.23 3.13 -15.65
N ASP A 123 0.28 2.16 -16.39
CA ASP A 123 1.13 1.10 -15.85
C ASP A 123 2.52 1.62 -15.47
N GLU A 124 3.09 2.55 -16.24
CA GLU A 124 4.30 3.27 -15.85
C GLU A 124 4.12 3.99 -14.51
N ARG A 125 2.96 4.64 -14.31
CA ARG A 125 2.66 5.32 -13.05
C ARG A 125 2.46 4.33 -11.90
N LYS A 126 1.82 3.18 -12.13
CA LYS A 126 1.68 2.12 -11.12
C LYS A 126 3.05 1.58 -10.72
N LEU A 127 3.91 1.29 -11.70
CA LEU A 127 5.26 0.78 -11.46
C LEU A 127 6.09 1.81 -10.68
N ALA A 128 6.02 3.09 -11.03
CA ALA A 128 6.70 4.14 -10.30
C ALA A 128 6.27 4.18 -8.82
N LYS A 129 4.96 4.11 -8.55
CA LYS A 129 4.43 4.05 -7.17
C LYS A 129 4.85 2.78 -6.43
N GLN A 130 4.93 1.65 -7.12
CA GLN A 130 5.40 0.40 -6.51
C GLN A 130 6.87 0.47 -6.13
N ILE A 131 7.70 1.09 -6.97
CA ILE A 131 9.12 1.32 -6.68
C ILE A 131 9.25 2.26 -5.49
N GLU A 132 8.51 3.38 -5.46
CA GLU A 132 8.50 4.33 -4.34
C GLU A 132 8.08 3.67 -3.02
N ALA A 133 6.99 2.90 -3.03
CA ALA A 133 6.55 2.15 -1.86
C ALA A 133 7.59 1.09 -1.42
N GLY A 134 8.29 0.46 -2.37
CA GLY A 134 9.37 -0.47 -2.06
C GLY A 134 10.58 0.21 -1.43
N GLU A 135 10.97 1.38 -1.93
CA GLU A 135 12.01 2.23 -1.33
C GLU A 135 11.64 2.62 0.11
N ASP A 136 10.39 3.03 0.35
CA ASP A 136 9.90 3.40 1.68
C ASP A 136 9.97 2.23 2.67
N VAL A 137 9.61 1.01 2.25
CA VAL A 137 9.72 -0.20 3.09
C VAL A 137 11.18 -0.51 3.45
N ILE A 138 12.09 -0.34 2.50
CA ILE A 138 13.53 -0.53 2.75
C ILE A 138 14.04 0.52 3.73
N LEU A 139 13.64 1.79 3.57
CA LEU A 139 14.00 2.88 4.47
C LEU A 139 13.48 2.63 5.89
N ASP A 140 12.23 2.18 6.03
CA ASP A 140 11.64 1.84 7.33
C ASP A 140 12.42 0.70 8.01
N ALA A 141 12.73 -0.36 7.26
CA ALA A 141 13.52 -1.48 7.75
C ALA A 141 14.92 -1.04 8.22
N ILE A 142 15.61 -0.17 7.46
CA ILE A 142 16.91 0.37 7.88
C ILE A 142 16.77 1.23 9.14
N SER A 143 15.71 2.04 9.21
CA SER A 143 15.44 2.93 10.35
C SER A 143 15.07 2.19 11.64
N SER A 144 14.57 0.95 11.53
CA SER A 144 14.23 0.11 12.67
C SER A 144 15.44 -0.37 13.49
N VAL A 145 16.65 -0.28 12.92
CA VAL A 145 17.89 -0.75 13.55
C VAL A 145 18.71 0.47 14.02
N PRO A 146 18.85 0.72 15.34
CA PRO A 146 19.52 1.90 15.87
C PRO A 146 20.99 2.04 15.44
N TYR A 147 21.65 0.90 15.27
CA TYR A 147 23.06 0.83 14.89
C TYR A 147 23.32 1.40 13.48
N LEU A 148 22.39 1.21 12.54
CA LEU A 148 22.49 1.78 11.19
C LEU A 148 22.37 3.31 11.23
N ILE A 149 21.54 3.84 12.13
CA ILE A 149 21.42 5.29 12.32
C ILE A 149 22.72 5.87 12.88
N ASP A 150 23.38 5.18 13.83
CA ASP A 150 24.68 5.61 14.35
C ASP A 150 25.74 5.69 13.25
N PHE A 151 25.78 4.69 12.37
CA PHE A 151 26.68 4.71 11.22
C PHE A 151 26.44 5.93 10.30
N ILE A 152 25.18 6.34 10.11
CA ILE A 152 24.85 7.55 9.36
C ILE A 152 25.32 8.80 10.11
N LEU A 153 25.15 8.86 11.43
CA LEU A 153 25.59 10.00 12.26
C LEU A 153 27.11 10.23 12.17
N ASP A 154 27.91 9.18 12.04
CA ASP A 154 29.38 9.27 11.88
C ASP A 154 29.80 10.03 10.60
N TYR A 155 28.94 10.09 9.57
CA TYR A 155 29.23 10.85 8.35
C TYR A 155 29.14 12.37 8.53
N LYS A 156 28.63 12.87 9.66
CA LYS A 156 28.49 14.30 9.95
C LYS A 156 29.82 15.05 9.85
N ASP A 157 30.86 14.56 10.51
CA ASP A 157 32.16 15.26 10.56
C ASP A 157 32.88 15.22 9.19
N PRO A 158 32.96 14.08 8.47
CA PRO A 158 33.49 14.02 7.11
C PRO A 158 32.75 14.93 6.12
N LEU A 159 31.44 15.14 6.29
CA LEU A 159 30.63 16.04 5.45
C LEU A 159 30.93 17.52 5.73
N ILE A 160 31.15 17.89 7.00
CA ILE A 160 31.54 19.25 7.42
C ILE A 160 32.97 19.55 6.98
N ASN A 161 33.89 18.61 7.18
CA ASN A 161 35.30 18.73 6.79
C ASN A 161 35.53 18.66 5.27
N ARG A 162 34.48 18.36 4.49
CA ARG A 162 34.49 18.19 3.03
C ARG A 162 35.37 17.06 2.52
N GLU A 163 35.60 16.06 3.35
CA GLU A 163 36.24 14.82 2.92
C GLU A 163 35.31 14.00 2.02
N ARG A 164 33.99 14.19 2.17
CA ARG A 164 32.93 13.53 1.38
C ARG A 164 31.97 14.51 0.74
N ARG A 165 31.33 14.11 -0.37
CA ARG A 165 30.33 14.94 -1.08
C ARG A 165 28.96 14.79 -0.42
N VAL A 166 28.24 15.90 -0.24
CA VAL A 166 26.87 15.90 0.33
C VAL A 166 25.88 15.08 -0.51
N LYS A 167 26.08 15.01 -1.84
CA LYS A 167 25.30 14.15 -2.74
C LYS A 167 25.44 12.64 -2.46
N GLU A 168 26.40 12.21 -1.63
CA GLU A 168 26.51 10.80 -1.21
C GLU A 168 25.43 10.40 -0.21
N LEU A 169 24.93 11.35 0.59
CA LEU A 169 23.91 11.07 1.63
C LEU A 169 22.56 11.76 1.34
N PHE A 170 22.57 12.90 0.65
CA PHE A 170 21.37 13.68 0.38
C PHE A 170 20.97 13.57 -1.10
N ARG A 171 19.79 13.00 -1.37
CA ARG A 171 19.22 12.86 -2.72
C ARG A 171 18.89 14.21 -3.35
N SER A 172 18.28 15.09 -2.57
CA SER A 172 17.98 16.48 -2.91
C SER A 172 18.51 17.35 -1.79
N PHE A 173 19.59 18.06 -2.05
CA PHE A 173 20.12 19.07 -1.14
C PHE A 173 19.92 20.42 -1.82
N GLU A 174 18.92 21.15 -1.37
CA GLU A 174 18.69 22.53 -1.79
C GLU A 174 19.81 23.38 -1.18
N GLU A 175 20.91 23.51 -1.92
CA GLU A 175 21.74 24.70 -1.77
C GLU A 175 20.85 25.84 -2.25
N GLU A 176 20.44 26.71 -1.33
CA GLU A 176 19.71 27.95 -1.60
C GLU A 176 20.63 28.92 -2.35
N ASP A 177 21.09 28.47 -3.52
CA ASP A 177 21.90 29.18 -4.47
C ASP A 177 20.94 29.54 -5.61
N GLY A 178 20.75 30.83 -5.83
CA GLY A 178 20.06 31.33 -7.00
C GLY A 178 20.84 30.95 -8.25
N GLU A 179 20.53 29.78 -8.82
CA GLU A 179 20.46 29.46 -10.24
C GLU A 179 20.09 27.98 -10.39
N SER A 180 18.85 27.72 -10.81
CA SER A 180 18.35 26.40 -11.15
C SER A 180 19.22 25.73 -12.23
N SER A 181 19.69 24.53 -11.90
CA SER A 181 19.63 23.30 -12.70
C SER A 181 19.72 23.42 -14.22
N ASN A 182 20.78 22.85 -14.82
CA ASN A 182 20.56 22.09 -16.05
C ASN A 182 21.51 20.91 -16.22
N ASN A 183 20.91 19.85 -16.76
CA ASN A 183 21.40 18.49 -16.92
C ASN A 183 22.53 18.36 -17.96
N ASN A 184 23.21 17.20 -17.91
CA ASN A 184 24.07 16.63 -18.95
C ASN A 184 23.74 17.10 -20.38
N SER A 185 24.69 17.78 -21.04
CA SER A 185 24.91 17.77 -22.49
C SER A 185 26.32 18.31 -22.77
N ASN A 186 27.08 17.57 -23.59
CA ASN A 186 28.35 18.02 -24.18
C ASN A 186 28.12 19.28 -25.04
N GLU A 187 29.02 20.26 -24.95
CA GLU A 187 29.81 20.85 -26.05
C GLU A 187 30.37 22.25 -25.68
N ASN A 188 31.70 22.36 -25.86
CA ASN A 188 32.54 23.50 -26.25
C ASN A 188 32.17 24.96 -25.88
N ASP A 189 33.08 25.52 -25.06
CA ASP A 189 33.90 26.71 -25.33
C ASP A 189 33.23 28.05 -25.70
N SER A 190 33.32 29.02 -24.78
CA SER A 190 33.88 30.36 -25.05
C SER A 190 33.94 31.21 -23.79
N GLU A 191 35.11 31.80 -23.59
CA GLU A 191 35.46 32.74 -22.53
C GLU A 191 34.69 34.07 -22.65
N THR A 192 34.33 34.68 -21.53
CA THR A 192 34.50 36.13 -21.28
C THR A 192 34.48 36.38 -19.78
N GLU A 193 35.51 37.06 -19.27
CA GLU A 193 35.65 37.45 -17.87
C GLU A 193 34.73 38.60 -17.47
N GLU A 194 34.17 38.55 -16.24
CA GLU A 194 34.07 39.72 -15.37
C GLU A 194 34.39 39.35 -13.91
N GLU A 195 35.27 40.16 -13.29
CA GLU A 195 35.84 39.95 -11.97
C GLU A 195 35.01 40.54 -10.81
N LYS A 196 34.75 39.69 -9.78
CA LYS A 196 34.54 39.94 -8.32
C LYS A 196 33.12 40.37 -7.86
N PRO A 197 32.61 39.85 -6.70
CA PRO A 197 33.34 39.42 -5.50
C PRO A 197 33.11 37.94 -5.11
N LYS A 198 33.87 37.02 -5.70
CA LYS A 198 33.73 35.56 -5.45
C LYS A 198 34.11 35.11 -4.02
N LYS A 199 34.88 35.89 -3.23
CA LYS A 199 35.41 35.41 -1.93
C LYS A 199 34.45 35.57 -0.73
N VAL A 200 33.57 36.55 -0.74
CA VAL A 200 32.62 36.78 0.38
C VAL A 200 31.44 35.83 0.25
N VAL A 201 30.87 35.74 -0.96
CA VAL A 201 29.75 34.84 -1.30
C VAL A 201 30.10 33.36 -1.02
N ARG A 202 31.31 32.93 -1.40
CA ARG A 202 31.79 31.56 -1.13
C ARG A 202 31.96 31.23 0.35
N LYS A 203 32.21 32.20 1.23
CA LYS A 203 32.32 31.93 2.68
C LYS A 203 30.96 31.89 3.35
N THR A 204 29.98 32.64 2.86
CA THR A 204 28.60 32.61 3.34
C THR A 204 27.84 31.36 2.87
N SER A 205 27.96 30.96 1.60
CA SER A 205 27.27 29.74 1.11
C SER A 205 27.79 28.46 1.77
N VAL A 206 29.09 28.41 2.05
CA VAL A 206 29.73 27.33 2.80
C VAL A 206 29.18 27.21 4.22
N LYS A 207 29.03 28.35 4.91
CA LYS A 207 28.46 28.36 6.26
C LYS A 207 26.97 28.00 6.23
N ASN A 208 26.25 28.32 5.16
CA ASN A 208 24.84 27.95 5.01
C ASN A 208 24.69 26.44 4.81
N ARG A 209 25.53 25.84 3.96
CA ARG A 209 25.61 24.38 3.78
C ARG A 209 25.94 23.64 5.07
N GLU A 210 26.97 24.07 5.80
CA GLU A 210 27.34 23.44 7.08
C GLU A 210 26.18 23.51 8.09
N LYS A 211 25.45 24.63 8.13
CA LYS A 211 24.27 24.77 9.00
C LYS A 211 23.15 23.81 8.63
N THR A 212 22.80 23.68 7.35
CA THR A 212 21.71 22.78 6.91
C THR A 212 22.06 21.31 7.14
N VAL A 213 23.33 20.94 6.94
CA VAL A 213 23.85 19.62 7.33
C VAL A 213 23.72 19.42 8.83
N ILE A 214 24.18 20.36 9.66
CA ILE A 214 24.08 20.25 11.12
C ILE A 214 22.62 20.16 11.59
N GLU A 215 21.71 20.91 10.97
CA GLU A 215 20.28 20.89 11.29
C GLU A 215 19.63 19.54 10.98
N SER A 216 19.90 18.98 9.79
CA SER A 216 19.39 17.66 9.40
C SER A 216 19.93 16.55 10.31
N PHE A 217 21.23 16.57 10.65
CA PHE A 217 21.82 15.63 11.61
C PHE A 217 21.23 15.78 13.03
N LYS A 218 20.96 17.01 13.49
CA LYS A 218 20.27 17.24 14.77
C LYS A 218 18.83 16.70 14.77
N ALA A 219 18.11 16.86 13.66
CA ALA A 219 16.78 16.30 13.52
C ALA A 219 16.80 14.77 13.60
N LEU A 220 17.79 14.14 12.96
CA LEU A 220 18.01 12.70 13.01
C LEU A 220 18.36 12.21 14.43
N GLU A 221 19.27 12.89 15.13
CA GLU A 221 19.61 12.57 16.54
C GLU A 221 18.39 12.67 17.46
N LYS A 222 17.53 13.68 17.25
CA LYS A 222 16.29 13.85 18.01
C LYS A 222 15.31 12.70 17.73
N ALA A 223 15.09 12.37 16.46
CA ALA A 223 14.22 11.27 16.06
C ALA A 223 14.69 9.93 16.65
N LYS A 224 16.00 9.65 16.61
CA LYS A 224 16.59 8.46 17.23
C LYS A 224 16.30 8.39 18.73
N LYS A 225 16.49 9.50 19.46
CA LYS A 225 16.22 9.56 20.91
C LYS A 225 14.75 9.34 21.24
N ASP A 226 13.86 9.92 20.44
CA ASP A 226 12.42 9.76 20.65
C ASP A 226 11.94 8.33 20.34
N TRP A 227 12.54 7.69 19.33
CA TRP A 227 12.34 6.28 19.04
C TRP A 227 12.83 5.37 20.18
N LEU A 228 14.03 5.61 20.73
CA LEU A 228 14.54 4.83 21.86
C LEU A 228 13.65 4.96 23.11
N LYS A 229 13.15 6.16 23.41
CA LYS A 229 12.16 6.35 24.50
C LYS A 229 10.86 5.60 24.25
N SER A 230 10.43 5.49 22.99
CA SER A 230 9.22 4.73 22.64
C SER A 230 9.41 3.22 22.82
N LEU A 231 10.65 2.72 22.67
CA LEU A 231 11.01 1.33 22.91
C LEU A 231 11.11 1.00 24.40
N GLU A 232 11.62 1.92 25.22
CA GLU A 232 11.72 1.76 26.68
C GLU A 232 10.37 1.85 27.39
N LYS A 233 9.36 2.45 26.74
CA LYS A 233 8.01 2.50 27.26
C LYS A 233 7.36 1.14 27.06
N GLU A 234 7.47 0.27 28.08
CA GLU A 234 6.78 -1.04 28.07
C GLU A 234 5.30 -0.87 27.66
N PRO A 235 4.75 -1.78 26.85
CA PRO A 235 3.30 -1.82 26.67
C PRO A 235 2.67 -1.96 28.06
N PRO A 236 1.53 -1.30 28.33
CA PRO A 236 0.80 -1.52 29.58
C PRO A 236 0.59 -3.03 29.71
N ALA A 237 0.94 -3.59 30.87
CA ALA A 237 0.79 -5.01 31.14
C ALA A 237 -0.61 -5.46 30.70
N GLU A 238 -0.67 -6.25 29.63
CA GLU A 238 -1.91 -6.87 29.20
C GLU A 238 -2.26 -7.90 30.28
N ASP A 239 -3.26 -7.57 31.09
CA ASP A 239 -3.77 -8.45 32.13
C ASP A 239 -4.38 -9.70 31.46
N PHE A 240 -3.58 -10.77 31.35
CA PHE A 240 -4.00 -12.10 30.87
C PHE A 240 -5.10 -12.77 31.70
N SER A 241 -5.68 -12.08 32.69
CA SER A 241 -6.80 -12.55 33.49
C SER A 241 -8.18 -12.30 32.87
N ASP A 242 -8.25 -11.62 31.72
CA ASP A 242 -9.54 -11.32 31.09
C ASP A 242 -10.05 -12.55 30.28
N PRO A 243 -11.17 -13.19 30.69
CA PRO A 243 -11.65 -14.44 30.07
C PRO A 243 -12.16 -14.28 28.63
N ALA A 244 -12.17 -13.06 28.09
CA ALA A 244 -12.56 -12.76 26.71
C ALA A 244 -11.55 -13.24 25.65
N PHE A 245 -10.32 -13.58 26.04
CA PHE A 245 -9.28 -14.02 25.10
C PHE A 245 -9.37 -15.51 24.72
N ILE A 246 -10.17 -16.32 25.43
CA ILE A 246 -10.32 -17.76 25.16
C ILE A 246 -11.38 -18.03 24.06
N LEU A 247 -12.05 -16.99 23.56
CA LEU A 247 -13.16 -17.13 22.59
C LEU A 247 -12.95 -16.36 21.28
N TYR A 248 -11.71 -16.09 20.88
CA TYR A 248 -11.35 -15.72 19.52
C TYR A 248 -10.47 -16.78 18.87
#